data_AF-A0A814DF88-F1
#
_entry.id   AF-A0A814DF88-F1
#
_cell.length_a   1.000
_cell.length_b   1.000
_cell.length_c   1.000
_cell.angle_alpha   90.00
_cell.angle_beta   90.00
_cell.angle_gamma   90.00
#
_symmetry.space_group_name_H-M   'P 1'
#
loop_
_entity.id
_entity.type
_entity.pdbx_description
1 polymer ?
#
loop_
_entity_poly.entity_id
_entity_poly.type
_entity_poly.pdbx_seq_one_letter_code
_entity_poly.pdbx_strand_id
1 'polypeptide(L)'
;MTLNGYAIVPSRKVKYLGLIIDEFLTVKPHIQQTAKNGTRYLAYLKNILRKNGILNANMMLQLYRTMIIPRTDLSACVWANVTKGALKPLLKLQKLTLATALGTSRQTVALSSLEVFCNLLPVYFRLMRRQMIKAITLHSRLLYHQDLLEKIDNTTMLLIYTDASKQYDEVTAVVQILFDTLARVVII
;
A
#
# COMPACT_ATOMS: atom_id res chain seq x y z
N MET A 1 2.61 9.42 -28.83
CA MET A 1 2.25 10.34 -27.73
C MET A 1 3.55 10.79 -27.10
N THR A 2 3.81 12.10 -27.04
CA THR A 2 5.04 12.66 -26.45
C THR A 2 4.70 13.28 -25.09
N LEU A 3 5.52 13.03 -24.08
CA LEU A 3 5.42 13.68 -22.77
C LEU A 3 6.73 14.45 -22.56
N ASN A 4 6.63 15.76 -22.33
CA ASN A 4 7.80 16.65 -22.17
C ASN A 4 8.88 16.47 -23.27
N GLY A 5 8.46 16.30 -24.52
CA GLY A 5 9.38 16.12 -25.67
C GLY A 5 9.93 14.70 -25.86
N TYR A 6 9.67 13.76 -24.95
CA TYR A 6 10.08 12.36 -25.09
C TYR A 6 8.97 11.51 -25.70
N ALA A 7 9.29 10.75 -26.74
CA ALA A 7 8.36 9.80 -27.35
C ALA A 7 8.11 8.62 -26.40
N ILE A 8 6.90 8.52 -25.84
CA ILE A 8 6.50 7.38 -25.01
C ILE A 8 5.90 6.31 -25.92
N VAL A 9 6.57 5.15 -25.97
CA VAL A 9 6.03 3.96 -26.61
C VAL A 9 5.13 3.23 -25.61
N PRO A 10 3.84 2.99 -25.93
CA PRO A 10 2.97 2.22 -25.05
C PRO A 10 3.48 0.78 -24.96
N SER A 11 3.81 0.36 -23.73
CA SER A 11 4.14 -1.04 -23.47
C SER A 11 2.91 -1.77 -22.94
N ARG A 12 2.64 -2.97 -23.48
CA ARG A 12 1.52 -3.83 -23.04
C ARG A 12 1.68 -4.27 -21.57
N LYS A 13 2.91 -4.37 -21.08
CA LYS A 13 3.24 -4.77 -19.70
C LYS A 13 4.44 -3.99 -19.19
N VAL A 14 4.35 -3.50 -17.95
CA VAL A 14 5.46 -2.79 -17.28
C VAL A 14 5.71 -3.40 -15.90
N LYS A 15 6.99 -3.55 -15.55
CA LYS A 15 7.39 -3.98 -14.21
C LYS A 15 7.65 -2.74 -13.35
N TYR A 16 6.92 -2.60 -12.25
CA TYR A 16 7.07 -1.49 -11.31
C TYR A 16 7.10 -2.03 -9.88
N LEU A 17 8.15 -1.71 -9.10
CA LEU A 17 8.31 -2.18 -7.71
C LEU A 17 8.15 -3.71 -7.53
N GLY A 18 8.57 -4.49 -8.53
CA GLY A 18 8.40 -5.96 -8.53
C GLY A 18 7.02 -6.47 -8.93
N LEU A 19 6.07 -5.56 -9.18
CA LEU A 19 4.74 -5.85 -9.72
C LEU A 19 4.74 -5.80 -11.24
N ILE A 20 3.85 -6.57 -11.87
CA ILE A 20 3.66 -6.53 -13.32
C ILE A 20 2.28 -5.93 -13.55
N ILE A 21 2.29 -4.75 -14.14
CA ILE A 21 1.10 -4.00 -14.47
C ILE A 21 0.82 -4.25 -15.96
N ASP A 22 -0.40 -4.68 -16.23
CA ASP A 22 -0.93 -4.93 -17.56
C ASP A 22 -1.68 -3.70 -18.04
N GLU A 23 -1.82 -3.50 -19.35
CA GLU A 23 -2.47 -2.33 -19.95
C GLU A 23 -3.90 -2.07 -19.39
N PHE A 24 -4.65 -3.12 -19.10
CA PHE A 24 -6.00 -3.05 -18.55
C PHE A 24 -6.06 -3.14 -17.02
N LEU A 25 -4.91 -3.10 -16.33
CA LEU A 25 -4.79 -3.30 -14.88
C LEU A 25 -5.51 -4.58 -14.39
N THR A 26 -5.63 -5.60 -15.26
CA THR A 26 -6.33 -6.86 -14.91
C THR A 26 -5.48 -7.75 -13.98
N VAL A 27 -4.18 -7.50 -13.95
CA VAL A 27 -3.16 -8.13 -13.10
C VAL A 27 -3.04 -9.65 -13.21
N LYS A 28 -3.73 -10.25 -14.17
CA LYS A 28 -3.64 -11.66 -14.54
C LYS A 28 -2.20 -12.15 -14.75
N PRO A 29 -1.33 -11.45 -15.53
CA PRO A 29 0.03 -11.93 -15.77
C PRO A 29 0.85 -11.99 -14.49
N HIS A 30 0.68 -11.01 -13.60
CA HIS A 30 1.39 -11.02 -12.32
C HIS A 30 0.89 -12.15 -11.41
N ILE A 31 -0.43 -12.34 -11.28
CA ILE A 31 -0.99 -13.42 -10.45
C ILE A 31 -0.48 -14.79 -10.90
N GLN A 32 -0.42 -15.02 -12.21
CA GLN A 32 0.14 -16.26 -12.78
C GLN A 32 1.62 -16.42 -12.44
N GLN A 33 2.42 -15.37 -12.61
CA GLN A 33 3.85 -15.40 -12.29
C GLN A 33 4.10 -15.63 -10.80
N THR A 34 3.37 -14.94 -9.93
CA THR A 34 3.51 -15.06 -8.48
C THR A 34 3.04 -16.43 -7.98
N ALA A 35 1.98 -16.99 -8.56
CA ALA A 35 1.58 -18.36 -8.29
C ALA A 35 2.64 -19.38 -8.75
N LYS A 36 3.22 -19.21 -9.96
CA LYS A 36 4.28 -20.07 -10.49
C LYS A 36 5.57 -20.00 -9.66
N ASN A 37 5.92 -18.81 -9.19
CA ASN A 37 7.05 -18.64 -8.29
C ASN A 37 6.77 -19.29 -6.94
N GLY A 38 5.57 -19.08 -6.39
CA GLY A 38 5.12 -19.73 -5.15
C GLY A 38 5.14 -21.25 -5.22
N THR A 39 4.71 -21.85 -6.33
CA THR A 39 4.76 -23.32 -6.50
C THR A 39 6.19 -23.83 -6.59
N ARG A 40 7.10 -23.10 -7.25
CA ARG A 40 8.53 -23.43 -7.26
C ARG A 40 9.12 -23.36 -5.85
N TYR A 41 8.86 -22.28 -5.11
CA TYR A 41 9.33 -22.16 -3.72
C TYR A 41 8.82 -23.29 -2.85
N LEU A 42 7.53 -23.64 -2.95
CA LEU A 42 6.98 -24.79 -2.25
C LEU A 42 7.72 -26.09 -2.58
N ALA A 43 7.99 -26.35 -3.87
CA ALA A 43 8.71 -27.55 -4.29
C ALA A 43 10.13 -27.61 -3.72
N TYR A 44 10.85 -26.49 -3.73
CA TYR A 44 12.18 -26.38 -3.11
C TYR A 44 12.12 -26.62 -1.61
N LEU A 45 11.22 -25.93 -0.89
CA LEU A 45 11.05 -26.09 0.56
C LEU A 45 10.69 -27.53 0.92
N LYS A 46 9.74 -28.13 0.20
CA LYS A 46 9.34 -29.53 0.37
C LYS A 46 10.55 -30.46 0.21
N ASN A 47 11.34 -30.28 -0.84
CA ASN A 47 12.50 -31.12 -1.09
C ASN A 47 13.57 -30.99 0.00
N ILE A 48 13.85 -29.77 0.45
CA ILE A 48 14.82 -29.52 1.53
C ILE A 48 14.34 -30.16 2.84
N LEU A 49 13.10 -29.88 3.24
CA LEU A 49 12.52 -30.44 4.47
C LEU A 49 12.49 -31.97 4.45
N ARG A 50 12.14 -32.56 3.30
CA ARG A 50 12.12 -34.02 3.14
C ARG A 50 13.51 -34.63 3.23
N LYS A 51 14.51 -34.04 2.58
CA LYS A 51 15.90 -34.52 2.62
C LYS A 51 16.48 -34.50 4.04
N ASN A 52 16.10 -33.51 4.83
CA ASN A 52 16.59 -33.35 6.20
C ASN A 52 15.76 -34.14 7.23
N GLY A 53 14.65 -34.80 6.82
CA GLY A 53 13.75 -35.49 7.75
C GLY A 53 12.89 -34.58 8.63
N ILE A 54 12.88 -33.26 8.38
CA ILE A 54 12.20 -32.24 9.21
C ILE A 54 10.78 -31.92 8.67
N LEU A 55 10.25 -32.77 7.78
CA LEU A 55 8.96 -32.51 7.15
C LEU A 55 7.81 -32.70 8.15
N ASN A 56 7.43 -31.61 8.82
CA ASN A 56 6.26 -31.51 9.67
C ASN A 56 5.21 -30.59 9.03
N ALA A 57 3.92 -30.96 9.12
CA ALA A 57 2.79 -30.15 8.69
C ALA A 57 2.87 -28.72 9.23
N ASN A 58 3.15 -28.56 10.53
CA ASN A 58 3.22 -27.25 11.18
C ASN A 58 4.36 -26.39 10.60
N MET A 59 5.53 -26.98 10.37
CA MET A 59 6.69 -26.29 9.78
C MET A 59 6.38 -25.82 8.35
N MET A 60 5.77 -26.68 7.54
CA MET A 60 5.37 -26.33 6.18
C MET A 60 4.34 -25.18 6.17
N LEU A 61 3.34 -25.23 7.06
CA LEU A 61 2.35 -24.17 7.20
C LEU A 61 2.97 -22.85 7.69
N GLN A 62 3.92 -22.91 8.61
CA GLN A 62 4.67 -21.75 9.06
C GLN A 62 5.45 -21.11 7.90
N LEU A 63 6.21 -21.89 7.15
CA LEU A 63 6.95 -21.37 5.98
C LEU A 63 6.02 -20.80 4.91
N TYR A 64 4.87 -21.43 4.69
CA TYR A 64 3.86 -20.89 3.78
C TYR A 64 3.37 -19.51 4.25
N ARG A 65 3.05 -19.36 5.55
CA ARG A 65 2.59 -18.11 6.15
C ARG A 65 3.65 -17.01 6.16
N THR A 66 4.92 -17.35 6.37
CA THR A 66 6.01 -16.37 6.51
C THR A 66 6.66 -15.97 5.19
N MET A 67 6.73 -16.87 4.20
CA MET A 67 7.45 -16.61 2.96
C MET A 67 6.51 -16.43 1.75
N ILE A 68 5.55 -17.34 1.58
CA ILE A 68 4.74 -17.39 0.36
C ILE A 68 3.60 -16.37 0.45
N ILE A 69 2.86 -16.36 1.56
CA ILE A 69 1.72 -15.44 1.77
C ILE A 69 2.13 -13.96 1.59
N PRO A 70 3.22 -13.46 2.22
CA PRO A 70 3.57 -12.05 2.08
C PRO A 70 3.92 -11.68 0.63
N ARG A 71 4.58 -12.59 -0.10
CA ARG A 71 4.90 -12.37 -1.51
C ARG A 71 3.68 -12.41 -2.43
N THR A 72 2.69 -13.26 -2.13
CA THR A 72 1.45 -13.35 -2.92
C THR A 72 0.47 -12.23 -2.60
N ASP A 73 0.44 -11.77 -1.36
CA ASP A 73 -0.57 -10.84 -0.84
C ASP A 73 -0.09 -9.38 -0.82
N LEU A 74 1.22 -9.11 -0.88
CA LEU A 74 1.76 -7.73 -0.89
C LEU A 74 1.09 -6.87 -1.98
N SER A 75 0.90 -7.52 -3.12
CA SER A 75 0.36 -6.98 -4.34
C SER A 75 -1.16 -6.79 -4.32
N ALA A 76 -1.87 -7.34 -3.31
CA ALA A 76 -3.31 -7.21 -3.17
C ALA A 76 -3.80 -5.76 -3.25
N CYS A 77 -3.02 -4.81 -2.77
CA CYS A 77 -3.43 -3.40 -2.67
C CYS A 77 -3.47 -2.69 -4.01
N VAL A 78 -2.81 -3.23 -5.03
CA VAL A 78 -2.90 -2.74 -6.41
C VAL A 78 -4.10 -3.37 -7.13
N TRP A 79 -4.74 -4.38 -6.53
CA TRP A 79 -5.65 -5.33 -7.19
C TRP A 79 -7.10 -5.17 -6.78
N ALA A 80 -7.56 -3.93 -6.56
CA ALA A 80 -8.91 -3.66 -6.05
C ALA A 80 -10.02 -4.29 -6.93
N ASN A 81 -9.77 -4.46 -8.24
CA ASN A 81 -10.77 -4.93 -9.20
C ASN A 81 -10.51 -6.33 -9.79
N VAL A 82 -9.87 -7.24 -9.03
CA VAL A 82 -9.56 -8.59 -9.55
C VAL A 82 -10.78 -9.52 -9.47
N THR A 83 -11.15 -10.11 -10.61
CA THR A 83 -12.24 -11.10 -10.66
C THR A 83 -11.88 -12.40 -9.96
N LYS A 84 -12.87 -13.08 -9.36
CA LYS A 84 -12.69 -14.40 -8.71
C LYS A 84 -12.00 -15.43 -9.63
N GLY A 85 -12.28 -15.37 -10.93
CA GLY A 85 -11.66 -16.25 -11.93
C GLY A 85 -10.15 -16.03 -12.10
N ALA A 86 -9.67 -14.79 -11.98
CA ALA A 86 -8.26 -14.47 -12.06
C ALA A 86 -7.46 -14.97 -10.84
N LEU A 87 -8.10 -15.18 -9.69
CA LEU A 87 -7.48 -15.72 -8.47
C LEU A 87 -7.28 -17.25 -8.48
N LYS A 88 -7.79 -17.96 -9.50
CA LYS A 88 -7.64 -19.43 -9.63
C LYS A 88 -6.20 -19.93 -9.45
N PRO A 89 -5.14 -19.29 -9.99
CA PRO A 89 -3.76 -19.73 -9.78
C PRO A 89 -3.33 -19.69 -8.32
N LEU A 90 -3.74 -18.67 -7.56
CA LEU A 90 -3.43 -18.55 -6.12
C LEU A 90 -4.21 -19.56 -5.30
N LEU A 91 -5.49 -19.80 -5.63
CA LEU A 91 -6.29 -20.87 -5.00
C LEU A 91 -5.66 -22.25 -5.25
N LYS A 92 -5.17 -22.50 -6.47
CA LYS A 92 -4.45 -23.73 -6.82
C LYS A 92 -3.15 -23.85 -6.03
N LEU A 93 -2.42 -22.76 -5.81
CA LEU A 93 -1.21 -22.75 -4.98
C LEU A 93 -1.57 -23.08 -3.53
N GLN A 94 -2.53 -22.40 -2.92
CA GLN A 94 -2.97 -22.63 -1.55
C GLN A 94 -3.46 -24.09 -1.35
N LYS A 95 -4.26 -24.62 -2.28
CA LYS A 95 -4.68 -26.02 -2.21
C LYS A 95 -3.49 -26.98 -2.23
N LEU A 96 -2.50 -26.70 -3.08
CA LEU A 96 -1.29 -27.53 -3.16
C LEU A 96 -0.55 -27.52 -1.83
N THR A 97 -0.31 -26.34 -1.27
CA THR A 97 0.49 -26.17 -0.05
C THR A 97 -0.18 -26.86 1.14
N LEU A 98 -1.48 -26.69 1.31
CA LEU A 98 -2.23 -27.32 2.40
C LEU A 98 -2.28 -28.84 2.26
N ALA A 99 -2.57 -29.34 1.05
CA ALA A 99 -2.55 -30.78 0.79
C ALA A 99 -1.17 -31.39 1.05
N THR A 100 -0.09 -30.71 0.63
CA THR A 100 1.28 -31.18 0.90
C THR A 100 1.65 -31.15 2.37
N ALA A 101 1.15 -30.18 3.14
CA ALA A 101 1.42 -30.08 4.56
C ALA A 101 0.72 -31.20 5.34
N LEU A 102 -0.53 -31.52 4.99
CA LEU A 102 -1.31 -32.57 5.63
C LEU A 102 -1.03 -33.98 5.08
N GLY A 103 -0.22 -34.11 4.04
CA GLY A 103 0.04 -35.40 3.38
C GLY A 103 -1.17 -35.97 2.63
N THR A 104 -2.15 -35.15 2.30
CA THR A 104 -3.40 -35.58 1.64
C THR A 104 -3.35 -35.41 0.13
N SER A 105 -4.22 -36.15 -0.58
CA SER A 105 -4.40 -35.95 -2.02
C SER A 105 -5.08 -34.61 -2.30
N ARG A 106 -4.43 -33.79 -3.14
CA ARG A 106 -4.96 -32.51 -3.60
C ARG A 106 -6.28 -32.67 -4.37
N GLN A 107 -6.49 -33.79 -5.04
CA GLN A 107 -7.64 -34.05 -5.90
C GLN A 107 -8.88 -34.33 -5.05
N THR A 108 -8.71 -35.05 -3.95
CA THR A 108 -9.81 -35.64 -3.17
C THR A 108 -10.44 -34.66 -2.19
N VAL A 109 -9.66 -33.77 -1.57
CA VAL A 109 -10.17 -32.89 -0.50
C VAL A 109 -10.60 -31.52 -1.04
N ALA A 110 -11.73 -31.00 -0.58
CA ALA A 110 -12.18 -29.65 -0.90
C ALA A 110 -11.24 -28.58 -0.28
N LEU A 111 -11.02 -27.47 -0.98
CA LEU A 111 -10.13 -26.40 -0.48
C LEU A 111 -10.65 -25.79 0.83
N SER A 112 -11.95 -25.54 0.94
CA SER A 112 -12.57 -24.96 2.14
C SER A 112 -12.34 -25.82 3.39
N SER A 113 -12.35 -27.15 3.25
CA SER A 113 -12.05 -28.07 4.35
C SER A 113 -10.59 -27.94 4.80
N LEU A 114 -9.64 -27.97 3.86
CA LEU A 114 -8.21 -27.79 4.16
C LEU A 114 -7.93 -26.45 4.85
N GLU A 115 -8.60 -25.39 4.42
CA GLU A 115 -8.48 -24.05 4.99
C GLU A 115 -8.91 -24.01 6.46
N VAL A 116 -10.02 -24.66 6.80
CA VAL A 116 -10.50 -24.79 8.19
C VAL A 116 -9.52 -25.60 9.03
N PHE A 117 -9.10 -26.78 8.56
CA PHE A 117 -8.18 -27.64 9.31
C PHE A 117 -6.82 -26.97 9.58
N CYS A 118 -6.31 -26.20 8.62
CA CYS A 118 -5.03 -25.51 8.76
C CYS A 118 -5.15 -24.12 9.38
N ASN A 119 -6.34 -23.72 9.86
CA ASN A 119 -6.63 -22.37 10.37
C ASN A 119 -6.07 -21.27 9.44
N LEU A 120 -6.48 -21.33 8.17
CA LEU A 120 -6.04 -20.41 7.14
C LEU A 120 -7.24 -19.79 6.44
N LEU A 121 -7.22 -18.46 6.36
CA LEU A 121 -8.27 -17.73 5.69
C LEU A 121 -8.24 -17.97 4.16
N PRO A 122 -9.41 -18.10 3.49
CA PRO A 122 -9.47 -18.23 2.05
C PRO A 122 -8.75 -17.08 1.33
N VAL A 123 -8.12 -17.36 0.18
CA VAL A 123 -7.30 -16.37 -0.56
C VAL A 123 -8.05 -15.05 -0.74
N TYR A 124 -9.31 -15.10 -1.15
CA TYR A 124 -10.12 -13.91 -1.39
C TYR A 124 -10.23 -13.02 -0.15
N PHE A 125 -10.59 -13.58 1.00
CA PHE A 125 -10.69 -12.84 2.25
C PHE A 125 -9.34 -12.35 2.76
N ARG A 126 -8.23 -13.08 2.51
CA ARG A 126 -6.88 -12.60 2.83
C ARG A 126 -6.53 -11.34 2.04
N LEU A 127 -6.79 -11.33 0.75
CA LEU A 127 -6.53 -10.18 -0.13
C LEU A 127 -7.42 -9.00 0.24
N MET A 128 -8.73 -9.23 0.44
CA MET A 128 -9.68 -8.20 0.88
C MET A 128 -9.26 -7.56 2.20
N ARG A 129 -8.90 -8.38 3.20
CA ARG A 129 -8.41 -7.88 4.49
C ARG A 129 -7.16 -7.00 4.32
N ARG A 130 -6.22 -7.40 3.46
CA ARG A 130 -5.01 -6.62 3.17
C ARG A 130 -5.32 -5.30 2.47
N GLN A 131 -6.26 -5.30 1.53
CA GLN A 131 -6.74 -4.09 0.86
C GLN A 131 -7.36 -3.13 1.86
N MET A 132 -8.29 -3.61 2.69
CA MET A 132 -8.96 -2.81 3.72
C MET A 132 -7.97 -2.19 4.71
N ILE A 133 -7.03 -2.98 5.25
CA ILE A 133 -6.03 -2.43 6.19
C ILE A 133 -5.23 -1.31 5.53
N LYS A 134 -4.74 -1.50 4.30
CA LYS A 134 -3.98 -0.43 3.63
C LYS A 134 -4.85 0.77 3.28
N ALA A 135 -6.10 0.57 2.88
CA ALA A 135 -7.04 1.67 2.63
C ALA A 135 -7.27 2.50 3.90
N ILE A 136 -7.49 1.85 5.05
CA ILE A 136 -7.66 2.51 6.35
C ILE A 136 -6.38 3.27 6.73
N THR A 137 -5.21 2.65 6.62
CA THR A 137 -3.92 3.30 6.93
C THR A 137 -3.64 4.51 6.02
N LEU A 138 -3.99 4.42 4.74
CA LEU A 138 -3.84 5.55 3.82
C LEU A 138 -4.83 6.66 4.14
N HIS A 139 -6.09 6.31 4.44
CA HIS A 139 -7.11 7.28 4.80
C HIS A 139 -6.74 8.03 6.08
N SER A 140 -6.34 7.33 7.14
CA SER A 140 -5.91 7.98 8.38
C SER A 140 -4.69 8.88 8.18
N ARG A 141 -3.76 8.50 7.30
CA ARG A 141 -2.61 9.31 6.95
C ARG A 141 -2.98 10.57 6.15
N LEU A 142 -3.92 10.46 5.22
CA LEU A 142 -4.40 11.59 4.43
C LEU A 142 -5.09 12.62 5.31
N LEU A 143 -5.95 12.18 6.25
CA LEU A 143 -6.59 13.06 7.23
C LEU A 143 -5.53 13.81 8.07
N TYR A 144 -4.52 13.11 8.56
CA TYR A 144 -3.42 13.74 9.31
C TYR A 144 -2.67 14.80 8.50
N HIS A 145 -2.45 14.57 7.21
CA HIS A 145 -1.81 15.57 6.34
C HIS A 145 -2.71 16.78 6.06
N GLN A 146 -4.03 16.59 5.96
CA GLN A 146 -4.98 17.71 5.81
C GLN A 146 -4.97 18.60 7.05
N ASP A 147 -5.03 18.01 8.25
CA ASP A 147 -4.99 18.74 9.52
C ASP A 147 -3.68 19.54 9.68
N LEU A 148 -2.56 19.00 9.17
CA LEU A 148 -1.27 19.69 9.18
C LEU A 148 -1.25 20.91 8.24
N LEU A 149 -1.84 20.79 7.05
CA LEU A 149 -1.91 21.90 6.10
C LEU A 149 -2.78 23.02 6.66
N GLU A 150 -3.93 22.71 7.24
CA GLU A 150 -4.79 23.72 7.90
C GLU A 150 -4.08 24.40 9.07
N LYS A 151 -3.31 23.66 9.88
CA LYS A 151 -2.52 24.26 10.96
C LYS A 151 -1.42 25.17 10.44
N ILE A 152 -0.72 24.77 9.38
CA ILE A 152 0.33 25.59 8.76
C ILE A 152 -0.26 26.88 8.20
N ASP A 153 -1.37 26.80 7.47
CA ASP A 153 -2.06 27.96 6.90
C ASP A 153 -2.58 28.91 8.00
N ASN A 154 -3.08 28.38 9.11
CA ASN A 154 -3.50 29.20 10.25
C ASN A 154 -2.32 29.89 10.94
N THR A 155 -1.17 29.21 11.07
CA THR A 155 0.04 29.83 11.64
C THR A 155 0.69 30.86 10.71
N THR A 156 0.71 30.64 9.40
CA THR A 156 1.22 31.63 8.45
C THR A 156 0.32 32.85 8.40
N MET A 157 -1.01 32.66 8.41
CA MET A 157 -1.97 33.76 8.57
C MET A 157 -1.72 34.54 9.87
N LEU A 158 -1.56 33.88 11.01
CA LEU A 158 -1.26 34.56 12.28
C LEU A 158 0.06 35.35 12.21
N LEU A 159 1.11 34.80 11.61
CA LEU A 159 2.39 35.50 11.44
C LEU A 159 2.25 36.75 10.56
N ILE A 160 1.52 36.65 9.45
CA ILE A 160 1.21 37.77 8.55
C ILE A 160 0.39 38.84 9.28
N TYR A 161 -0.60 38.45 10.08
CA TYR A 161 -1.39 39.38 10.89
C TYR A 161 -0.56 40.05 12.00
N THR A 162 0.37 39.33 12.65
CA THR A 162 1.25 39.92 13.66
C THR A 162 2.30 40.86 13.07
N ASP A 163 2.85 40.55 11.89
CA ASP A 163 3.78 41.46 11.20
C ASP A 163 3.04 42.70 10.67
N ALA A 164 1.83 42.54 10.13
CA ALA A 164 0.99 43.67 9.75
C ALA A 164 0.69 44.57 10.96
N SER A 165 0.34 44.00 12.12
CA SER A 165 0.06 44.79 13.33
C SER A 165 1.26 45.61 13.83
N LYS A 166 2.48 45.04 13.79
CA LYS A 166 3.72 45.77 14.13
C LYS A 166 3.99 46.93 13.16
N GLN A 167 3.68 46.73 11.89
CA GLN A 167 3.88 47.75 10.85
C GLN A 167 2.86 48.89 10.96
N TYR A 168 1.64 48.62 11.42
CA TYR A 168 0.66 49.67 11.75
C TYR A 168 1.05 50.45 13.01
N ASP A 169 1.58 49.81 14.07
CA ASP A 169 2.03 50.52 15.28
C ASP A 169 3.20 51.48 15.01
N GLU A 170 4.16 51.11 14.15
CA GLU A 170 5.24 52.00 13.72
C GLU A 170 4.75 53.19 12.89
N VAL A 171 3.79 52.98 11.98
CA VAL A 171 3.20 54.05 11.16
C VAL A 171 2.36 54.99 12.03
N THR A 172 1.64 54.47 13.04
CA THR A 172 0.86 55.30 13.97
C THR A 172 1.77 56.15 14.85
N ALA A 173 2.93 55.62 15.28
CA ALA A 173 3.95 56.40 15.99
C ALA A 173 4.56 57.51 15.11
N VAL A 174 4.82 57.25 13.83
CA VAL A 174 5.33 58.26 12.88
C VAL A 174 4.28 59.31 12.55
N VAL A 175 3.00 58.92 12.41
CA VAL A 175 1.88 59.86 12.21
C VAL A 175 1.66 60.71 13.45
N GLN A 176 1.79 60.17 14.66
CA GLN A 176 1.71 60.92 15.92
C GLN A 176 2.87 61.92 16.07
N ILE A 177 4.09 61.53 15.68
CA ILE A 177 5.26 62.42 15.65
C ILE A 177 5.10 63.52 14.58
N LEU A 178 4.52 63.19 13.41
CA LEU A 178 4.19 64.17 12.37
C LEU A 178 3.08 65.13 12.80
N PHE A 179 2.06 64.65 13.54
CA PHE A 179 1.02 65.49 14.11
C PHE A 179 1.58 66.44 15.18
N ASP A 180 2.45 65.96 16.07
CA ASP A 180 3.09 66.77 17.13
C ASP A 180 4.09 67.80 16.57
N THR A 181 4.77 67.48 15.46
CA THR A 181 5.67 68.43 14.79
C THR A 181 4.91 69.48 13.98
N LEU A 182 3.82 69.11 13.31
CA LEU A 182 2.94 70.07 12.64
C LEU A 182 2.22 71.01 13.63
N ALA A 183 1.79 70.50 14.79
CA ALA A 183 1.18 71.33 15.85
C ALA A 183 2.15 72.39 16.43
N ARG A 184 3.47 72.14 16.40
CA ARG A 184 4.49 73.10 16.85
C ARG A 184 4.84 74.19 15.82
N VAL A 185 4.64 73.93 14.53
CA VAL A 185 4.95 74.88 13.44
C VAL A 185 3.83 75.90 13.22
N VAL A 186 2.60 75.63 13.69
CA VAL A 186 1.42 76.52 13.52
C VAL A 186 1.29 77.57 14.65
N ILE A 187 2.24 77.64 15.60
CA ILE A 187 2.21 78.58 16.74
C ILE A 187 3.32 79.68 16.65
N ILE A 188 3.88 79.92 15.46
CA ILE A 188 4.78 81.07 15.20
C ILE A 188 4.23 81.86 14.01
#